data_AF-A0A2A5EPD1-F1
#
_entry.id   AF-A0A2A5EPD1-F1
#
_cell.length_a   1.000
_cell.length_b   1.000
_cell.length_c   1.000
_cell.angle_alpha   90.00
_cell.angle_beta   90.00
_cell.angle_gamma   90.00
#
_symmetry.space_group_name_H-M   'P 1'
#
loop_
_entity.id
_entity.type
_entity.pdbx_description
1 polymer ?
#
loop_
_entity_poly.entity_id
_entity_poly.type
_entity_poly.pdbx_seq_one_letter_code
_entity_poly.pdbx_strand_id
1 'polypeptide(L)'
;MLNDPTLPGLTDATALDELQLLDTPTHLKSEELFNYWSTKLNGKTMPSRRDIDPIEIPTLLPDILLIDVDRTDKLRFKIRLAGTGVVHFIGKEPTGKYFEELSAILPEGVGATLFDRWTRICAHVCEHHKPTFVSIRHADPARNHHIAHAAALPLTNEGTDVDQIFAVITTELVDVT
;
A
#
# COMPACT_ATOMS: atom_id res chain seq x y z
N MET A 1 20.11 -31.25 13.14
CA MET A 1 18.99 -30.29 12.98
C MET A 1 19.53 -28.94 13.41
N LEU A 2 19.82 -28.05 12.45
CA LEU A 2 20.31 -26.72 12.77
C LEU A 2 19.14 -25.85 13.24
N ASN A 3 19.31 -25.24 14.41
CA ASN A 3 18.63 -24.00 14.78
C ASN A 3 19.08 -22.90 13.81
N ASP A 4 18.13 -22.17 13.24
CA ASP A 4 18.41 -20.86 12.64
C ASP A 4 17.58 -19.80 13.39
N PRO A 5 18.23 -18.87 14.11
CA PRO A 5 17.59 -17.77 14.80
C PRO A 5 17.70 -16.51 13.95
N THR A 6 16.60 -16.01 13.36
CA THR A 6 16.32 -14.57 13.13
C THR A 6 15.02 -14.34 12.36
N LEU A 7 13.92 -14.21 13.11
CA LEU A 7 12.85 -13.26 12.78
C LEU A 7 12.59 -12.51 14.09
N PRO A 8 12.83 -11.20 14.19
CA PRO A 8 12.57 -10.47 15.43
C PRO A 8 11.07 -10.49 15.71
N GLY A 9 10.76 -10.75 16.99
CA GLY A 9 9.44 -11.16 17.46
C GLY A 9 8.31 -10.19 17.12
N LEU A 10 7.23 -10.76 16.58
CA LEU A 10 5.90 -10.21 16.65
C LEU A 10 5.15 -10.94 17.77
N THR A 11 5.57 -10.73 19.02
CA THR A 11 4.92 -11.32 20.21
C THR A 11 4.06 -10.32 20.99
N ASP A 12 3.98 -9.05 20.56
CA ASP A 12 3.13 -8.04 21.18
C ASP A 12 1.91 -7.74 20.30
N ALA A 13 0.73 -8.14 20.76
CA ALA A 13 -0.54 -7.87 20.08
C ALA A 13 -0.82 -6.36 19.88
N THR A 14 -0.16 -5.50 20.67
CA THR A 14 -0.21 -4.03 20.60
C THR A 14 0.57 -3.43 19.42
N ALA A 15 1.58 -4.13 18.87
CA ALA A 15 2.40 -3.61 17.78
C ALA A 15 1.61 -3.46 16.46
N LEU A 16 0.52 -4.22 16.30
CA LEU A 16 -0.33 -4.19 15.10
C LEU A 16 -1.40 -3.07 15.14
N ASP A 17 -1.55 -2.38 16.27
CA ASP A 17 -2.51 -1.28 16.42
C ASP A 17 -1.96 0.03 15.82
N GLU A 18 -0.63 0.18 15.76
CA GLU A 18 0.07 1.31 15.17
C GLU A 18 0.51 1.03 13.72
N LEU A 19 0.54 2.07 12.87
CA LEU A 19 1.10 1.97 11.52
C LEU A 19 2.60 1.71 11.62
N GLN A 20 2.99 0.46 11.37
CA GLN A 20 4.38 0.06 11.21
C GLN A 20 4.73 0.00 9.73
N LEU A 21 5.76 0.76 9.35
CA LEU A 21 6.37 0.67 8.01
C LEU A 21 7.43 -0.43 8.03
N LEU A 22 7.38 -1.29 7.04
CA LEU A 22 8.19 -2.48 6.90
C LEU A 22 8.97 -2.46 5.59
N ASP A 23 10.13 -3.10 5.57
CA ASP A 23 10.99 -3.22 4.39
C ASP A 23 10.77 -4.51 3.60
N THR A 24 9.96 -5.44 4.12
CA THR A 24 9.64 -6.73 3.46
C THR A 24 8.13 -6.97 3.42
N PRO A 25 7.63 -7.67 2.37
CA PRO A 25 6.22 -8.02 2.28
C PRO A 25 5.80 -8.95 3.42
N THR A 26 4.56 -8.84 3.85
CA THR A 26 3.96 -9.64 4.93
C THR A 26 2.78 -10.49 4.48
N HIS A 27 2.44 -10.47 3.18
CA HIS A 27 1.30 -11.19 2.63
C HIS A 27 1.57 -11.60 1.17
N LEU A 28 0.93 -12.68 0.71
CA LEU A 28 1.16 -13.25 -0.62
C LEU A 28 0.95 -12.23 -1.75
N LYS A 29 -0.10 -11.40 -1.68
CA LYS A 29 -0.33 -10.35 -2.69
C LYS A 29 0.70 -9.22 -2.66
N SER A 30 1.23 -8.84 -1.50
CA SER A 30 2.28 -7.83 -1.43
C SER A 30 3.62 -8.39 -1.94
N GLU A 31 3.88 -9.67 -1.67
CA GLU A 31 5.01 -10.39 -2.23
C GLU A 31 4.90 -10.54 -3.75
N GLU A 32 3.74 -10.93 -4.28
CA GLU A 32 3.48 -11.05 -5.72
C GLU A 32 3.70 -9.71 -6.45
N LEU A 33 3.17 -8.61 -5.90
CA LEU A 33 3.37 -7.27 -6.45
C LEU A 33 4.85 -6.88 -6.44
N PHE A 34 5.56 -7.13 -5.33
CA PHE A 34 6.97 -6.78 -5.20
C PHE A 34 7.86 -7.60 -6.13
N ASN A 35 7.60 -8.89 -6.26
CA ASN A 35 8.31 -9.76 -7.18
C ASN A 35 8.12 -9.28 -8.63
N TYR A 36 6.88 -9.01 -9.02
CA TYR A 36 6.57 -8.46 -10.33
C TYR A 36 7.30 -7.13 -10.58
N TRP A 37 7.16 -6.16 -9.67
CA TRP A 37 7.82 -4.85 -9.77
C TRP A 37 9.34 -4.98 -9.90
N SER A 38 9.96 -5.89 -9.15
CA SER A 38 11.40 -6.15 -9.19
C SER A 38 11.86 -6.64 -10.56
N THR A 39 11.04 -7.42 -11.27
CA THR A 39 11.36 -7.85 -12.64
C THR A 39 11.40 -6.68 -13.64
N LYS A 40 10.76 -5.54 -13.32
CA LYS A 40 10.67 -4.37 -14.20
C LYS A 40 11.79 -3.35 -13.99
N LEU A 41 12.65 -3.54 -12.99
CA LEU A 41 13.74 -2.61 -12.70
C LEU A 41 14.68 -2.42 -13.88
N ASN A 42 15.04 -3.49 -14.60
CA ASN A 42 15.91 -3.40 -15.78
C ASN A 42 17.21 -2.59 -15.54
N GLY A 43 17.81 -2.72 -14.34
CA GLY A 43 19.01 -1.97 -13.93
C GLY A 43 18.77 -0.55 -13.39
N LYS A 44 17.51 -0.10 -13.33
CA LYS A 44 17.08 1.16 -12.68
C LYS A 44 16.86 0.95 -11.18
N THR A 45 16.76 2.05 -10.42
CA THR A 45 16.38 2.04 -8.99
C THR A 45 14.88 1.84 -8.78
N MET A 46 14.08 2.28 -9.74
CA MET A 46 12.63 2.03 -9.82
C MET A 46 12.21 1.92 -11.29
N PRO A 47 11.17 1.13 -11.59
CA PRO A 47 10.66 1.00 -12.95
C PRO A 47 9.90 2.25 -13.36
N SER A 48 9.79 2.44 -14.67
CA SER A 48 8.93 3.47 -15.21
C SER A 48 7.48 2.99 -15.19
N ARG A 49 6.50 3.89 -15.10
CA ARG A 49 5.08 3.50 -15.21
C ARG A 49 4.80 2.69 -16.47
N ARG A 50 5.40 3.06 -17.61
CA ARG A 50 5.22 2.36 -18.88
C ARG A 50 5.74 0.93 -18.89
N ASP A 51 6.60 0.56 -17.94
CA ASP A 51 7.15 -0.80 -17.80
C ASP A 51 6.13 -1.74 -17.11
N ILE A 52 5.05 -1.19 -16.55
CA ILE A 52 3.98 -1.93 -15.87
C ILE A 52 2.84 -2.25 -16.85
N ASP A 53 2.68 -3.53 -17.16
CA ASP A 53 1.59 -4.09 -17.96
C ASP A 53 0.56 -4.81 -17.06
N PRO A 54 -0.67 -4.29 -16.92
CA PRO A 54 -1.74 -4.92 -16.14
C PRO A 54 -2.05 -6.37 -16.53
N ILE A 55 -1.80 -6.77 -17.78
CA ILE A 55 -2.09 -8.12 -18.28
C ILE A 55 -1.19 -9.17 -17.63
N GLU A 56 -0.03 -8.78 -17.12
CA GLU A 56 0.93 -9.69 -16.47
C GLU A 56 0.55 -10.02 -15.01
N ILE A 57 -0.37 -9.25 -14.41
CA ILE A 57 -0.76 -9.35 -12.99
C ILE A 57 -2.29 -9.34 -12.78
N PRO A 58 -3.07 -10.13 -13.55
CA PRO A 58 -4.53 -10.05 -13.54
C PRO A 58 -5.16 -10.36 -12.18
N THR A 59 -4.50 -11.20 -11.38
CA THR A 59 -4.84 -11.60 -10.01
C THR A 59 -4.79 -10.45 -9.01
N LEU A 60 -3.91 -9.48 -9.23
CA LEU A 60 -3.74 -8.32 -8.36
C LEU A 60 -4.67 -7.17 -8.70
N LEU A 61 -5.12 -7.06 -9.96
CA LEU A 61 -5.89 -5.91 -10.46
C LEU A 61 -7.08 -5.47 -9.60
N PRO A 62 -7.87 -6.38 -8.97
CA PRO A 62 -8.95 -5.96 -8.08
C PRO A 62 -8.47 -5.13 -6.88
N ASP A 63 -7.23 -5.34 -6.43
CA ASP A 63 -6.70 -4.81 -5.17
C ASP A 63 -5.64 -3.71 -5.39
N ILE A 64 -5.38 -3.36 -6.65
CA ILE A 64 -4.41 -2.35 -7.03
C ILE A 64 -4.92 -0.93 -6.74
N LEU A 65 -3.99 -0.08 -6.31
CA LEU A 65 -4.07 1.37 -6.35
C LEU A 65 -2.94 1.91 -7.22
N LEU A 66 -3.26 2.84 -8.12
CA LEU A 66 -2.25 3.68 -8.76
C LEU A 66 -2.45 5.10 -8.27
N ILE A 67 -1.42 5.67 -7.66
CA ILE A 67 -1.48 6.97 -7.00
C ILE A 67 -0.50 7.91 -7.71
N ASP A 68 -1.00 9.06 -8.17
CA ASP A 68 -0.16 10.14 -8.67
C ASP A 68 0.43 10.94 -7.50
N VAL A 69 1.71 11.29 -7.62
CA VAL A 69 2.37 12.21 -6.70
C VAL A 69 2.34 13.62 -7.29
N ASP A 70 1.63 14.51 -6.62
CA ASP A 70 1.50 15.92 -6.99
C ASP A 70 2.41 16.76 -6.09
N ARG A 71 3.28 17.56 -6.70
CA ARG A 71 4.27 18.43 -6.02
C ARG A 71 4.15 19.90 -6.44
N THR A 72 3.06 20.32 -7.08
CA THR A 72 2.95 21.69 -7.61
C THR A 72 3.06 22.74 -6.51
N ASP A 73 2.41 22.53 -5.36
CA ASP A 73 2.47 23.46 -4.21
C ASP A 73 3.03 22.78 -2.95
N LYS A 74 2.48 21.61 -2.61
CA LYS A 74 2.87 20.76 -1.49
C LYS A 74 2.81 19.31 -1.95
N LEU A 75 3.43 18.39 -1.21
CA LEU A 75 3.31 16.96 -1.49
C LEU A 75 1.87 16.48 -1.26
N ARG A 76 1.21 16.04 -2.33
CA ARG A 76 -0.16 15.53 -2.33
C ARG A 76 -0.25 14.25 -3.15
N PHE A 77 -1.29 13.47 -2.86
CA PHE A 77 -1.49 12.17 -3.47
C PHE A 77 -2.90 12.08 -4.03
N LYS A 78 -2.99 11.72 -5.31
CA LYS A 78 -4.26 11.56 -6.02
C LYS A 78 -4.42 10.11 -6.49
N ILE A 79 -5.55 9.51 -6.19
CA ILE A 79 -5.87 8.15 -6.64
C ILE A 79 -6.19 8.23 -8.12
N ARG A 80 -5.28 7.76 -8.97
CA ARG A 80 -5.47 7.70 -10.42
C ARG A 80 -6.34 6.52 -10.83
N LEU A 81 -6.18 5.40 -10.15
CA LEU A 81 -6.94 4.17 -10.37
C LEU A 81 -7.10 3.44 -9.04
N ALA A 82 -8.30 2.92 -8.80
CA ALA A 82 -8.57 1.94 -7.76
C ALA A 82 -9.18 0.69 -8.39
N GLY A 83 -8.63 -0.47 -8.02
CA GLY A 83 -9.17 -1.77 -8.40
C GLY A 83 -10.55 -2.00 -7.79
N THR A 84 -11.33 -2.90 -8.39
CA THR A 84 -12.72 -3.15 -8.00
C THR A 84 -12.88 -3.66 -6.56
N GLY A 85 -11.92 -4.45 -6.08
CA GLY A 85 -11.84 -4.91 -4.68
C GLY A 85 -11.59 -3.76 -3.72
N VAL A 86 -10.73 -2.80 -4.10
CA VAL A 86 -10.50 -1.57 -3.33
C VAL A 86 -11.75 -0.70 -3.27
N VAL A 87 -12.45 -0.52 -4.40
CA VAL A 87 -13.72 0.22 -4.44
C VAL A 87 -14.77 -0.46 -3.56
N HIS A 88 -14.86 -1.79 -3.58
CA HIS A 88 -15.75 -2.55 -2.71
C HIS A 88 -15.41 -2.38 -1.23
N PHE A 89 -14.12 -2.43 -0.87
CA PHE A 89 -13.62 -2.24 0.49
C PHE A 89 -13.93 -0.83 1.03
N ILE A 90 -13.70 0.20 0.22
CA ILE A 90 -13.98 1.60 0.57
C ILE A 90 -15.49 1.88 0.58
N GLY A 91 -16.27 1.13 -0.21
CA GLY A 91 -17.73 1.31 -0.36
C GLY A 91 -18.13 2.54 -1.19
N LYS A 92 -17.14 3.28 -1.71
CA LYS A 92 -17.27 4.45 -2.58
C LYS A 92 -16.17 4.41 -3.62
N GLU A 93 -16.39 5.06 -4.75
CA GLU A 93 -15.40 5.21 -5.81
C GLU A 93 -14.38 6.30 -5.42
N PRO A 94 -13.11 5.95 -5.12
CA PRO A 94 -12.11 6.93 -4.74
C PRO A 94 -11.32 7.47 -5.95
N THR A 95 -11.52 6.93 -7.15
CA THR A 95 -10.77 7.34 -8.34
C THR A 95 -10.95 8.83 -8.65
N GLY A 96 -9.85 9.50 -8.96
CA GLY A 96 -9.79 10.92 -9.25
C GLY A 96 -9.73 11.81 -8.00
N LYS A 97 -9.81 11.24 -6.79
CA LYS A 97 -9.79 11.99 -5.53
C LYS A 97 -8.39 12.13 -4.95
N TYR A 98 -8.11 13.28 -4.36
CA TYR A 98 -6.98 13.42 -3.45
C TYR A 98 -7.27 12.74 -2.12
N PHE A 99 -6.24 12.27 -1.42
CA PHE A 99 -6.45 11.62 -0.13
C PHE A 99 -7.17 12.52 0.90
N GLU A 100 -6.97 13.84 0.83
CA GLU A 100 -7.64 14.79 1.73
C GLU A 100 -9.17 14.81 1.55
N GLU A 101 -9.64 14.50 0.33
CA GLU A 101 -11.07 14.43 -0.01
C GLU A 101 -11.74 13.15 0.50
N LEU A 102 -10.97 12.14 0.94
CA LEU A 102 -11.53 10.86 1.43
C LEU A 102 -12.37 11.04 2.70
N SER A 103 -12.03 12.03 3.52
CA SER A 103 -12.79 12.40 4.72
C SER A 103 -14.25 12.78 4.42
N ALA A 104 -14.54 13.31 3.23
CA ALA A 104 -15.87 13.75 2.84
C ALA A 104 -16.76 12.62 2.31
N ILE A 105 -16.18 11.49 1.90
CA ILE A 105 -16.91 10.37 1.28
C ILE A 105 -17.00 9.13 2.19
N LEU A 106 -16.19 9.09 3.25
CA LEU A 106 -16.14 8.00 4.23
C LEU A 106 -16.82 8.38 5.55
N PRO A 107 -17.19 7.39 6.38
CA PRO A 107 -17.69 7.64 7.73
C PRO A 107 -16.74 8.51 8.56
N GLU A 108 -17.32 9.24 9.51
CA GLU A 108 -16.58 10.13 10.41
C GLU A 108 -15.44 9.39 11.12
N GLY A 109 -14.24 10.00 11.16
CA GLY A 109 -13.03 9.41 11.74
C GLY A 109 -12.32 8.38 10.85
N VAL A 110 -13.04 7.60 10.04
CA VAL A 110 -12.45 6.57 9.15
C VAL A 110 -11.64 7.22 8.03
N GLY A 111 -12.23 8.19 7.32
CA GLY A 111 -11.57 8.85 6.20
C GLY A 111 -10.31 9.61 6.63
N ALA A 112 -10.34 10.25 7.81
CA ALA A 112 -9.17 10.94 8.36
C ALA A 112 -8.03 9.97 8.73
N THR A 113 -8.36 8.81 9.30
CA THR A 113 -7.37 7.78 9.65
C THR A 113 -6.76 7.13 8.41
N LEU A 114 -7.59 6.80 7.40
CA LEU A 114 -7.13 6.25 6.13
C LEU A 114 -6.23 7.25 5.39
N PHE A 115 -6.64 8.52 5.38
CA PHE A 115 -5.86 9.64 4.85
C PHE A 115 -4.47 9.74 5.51
N ASP A 116 -4.41 9.79 6.84
CA ASP A 116 -3.14 9.93 7.57
C ASP A 116 -2.19 8.76 7.27
N ARG A 117 -2.72 7.53 7.34
CA ARG A 117 -1.93 6.31 7.12
C ARG A 117 -1.36 6.27 5.70
N TRP A 118 -2.19 6.44 4.67
CA TRP A 118 -1.71 6.39 3.29
C TRP A 118 -0.80 7.57 2.94
N THR A 119 -1.03 8.75 3.51
CA THR A 119 -0.13 9.89 3.34
C THR A 119 1.26 9.58 3.90
N ARG A 120 1.35 8.99 5.10
CA ARG A 120 2.62 8.58 5.71
C ARG A 120 3.36 7.51 4.90
N ILE A 121 2.63 6.50 4.41
CA ILE A 121 3.20 5.44 3.55
C ILE A 121 3.75 6.04 2.27
N CYS A 122 2.95 6.85 1.58
CA CYS A 122 3.34 7.43 0.29
C CYS A 122 4.47 8.44 0.43
N ALA A 123 4.48 9.23 1.51
CA ALA A 123 5.58 10.15 1.81
C ALA A 123 6.90 9.38 2.04
N HIS A 124 6.86 8.28 2.80
CA HIS A 124 8.04 7.44 3.03
C HIS A 124 8.58 6.84 1.73
N VAL A 125 7.71 6.37 0.83
CA VAL A 125 8.11 5.90 -0.52
C VAL A 125 8.78 7.02 -1.32
N CYS A 126 8.22 8.24 -1.29
CA CYS A 126 8.78 9.39 -1.99
C CYS A 126 10.14 9.83 -1.41
N GLU A 127 10.32 9.74 -0.10
CA GLU A 127 11.56 10.14 0.57
C GLU A 127 12.69 9.14 0.28
N HIS A 128 12.40 7.85 0.38
CA HIS A 128 13.42 6.81 0.32
C HIS A 128 13.54 6.12 -1.04
N HIS A 129 12.63 6.38 -1.98
CA HIS A 129 12.62 5.78 -3.32
C HIS A 129 12.65 4.24 -3.29
N LYS A 130 12.05 3.63 -2.27
CA LYS A 130 12.03 2.18 -2.05
C LYS A 130 10.63 1.66 -1.78
N PRO A 131 10.35 0.39 -2.11
CA PRO A 131 9.13 -0.30 -1.68
C PRO A 131 8.92 -0.18 -0.16
N THR A 132 7.69 0.10 0.23
CA THR A 132 7.27 0.18 1.63
C THR A 132 6.09 -0.76 1.85
N PHE A 133 6.14 -1.55 2.92
CA PHE A 133 5.12 -2.52 3.26
C PHE A 133 4.50 -2.17 4.61
N VAL A 134 3.26 -2.61 4.81
CA VAL A 134 2.50 -2.33 6.02
C VAL A 134 1.67 -3.56 6.38
N SER A 135 1.58 -3.82 7.68
CA SER A 135 0.64 -4.77 8.29
C SER A 135 -0.02 -4.08 9.48
N ILE A 136 -1.33 -3.87 9.43
CA ILE A 136 -2.07 -3.17 10.50
C ILE A 136 -3.37 -3.90 10.81
N ARG A 137 -3.63 -4.11 12.09
CA ARG A 137 -4.92 -4.57 12.58
C ARG A 137 -5.99 -3.51 12.37
N HIS A 138 -7.19 -3.94 11.97
CA HIS A 138 -8.29 -3.00 11.83
C HIS A 138 -8.59 -2.32 13.18
N ALA A 139 -8.68 -0.98 13.19
CA ALA A 139 -8.87 -0.20 14.42
C ALA A 139 -10.27 -0.35 15.05
N ASP A 140 -11.18 -1.06 14.39
CA ASP A 140 -12.51 -1.37 14.90
C ASP A 140 -12.43 -2.65 15.74
N PRO A 141 -12.73 -2.60 17.06
CA PRO A 141 -12.74 -3.78 17.92
C PRO A 141 -13.66 -4.90 17.43
N ALA A 142 -14.73 -4.58 16.70
CA ALA A 142 -15.63 -5.59 16.11
C ALA A 142 -15.03 -6.29 14.88
N ARG A 143 -13.96 -5.73 14.30
CA ARG A 143 -13.19 -6.28 13.17
C ARG A 143 -11.71 -6.46 13.51
N ASN A 144 -11.36 -6.54 14.78
CA ASN A 144 -9.98 -6.74 15.24
C ASN A 144 -9.38 -8.09 14.78
N HIS A 145 -10.22 -8.99 14.25
CA HIS A 145 -9.83 -10.22 13.57
C HIS A 145 -9.39 -10.00 12.12
N HIS A 146 -9.45 -8.77 11.58
CA HIS A 146 -8.94 -8.47 10.24
C HIS A 146 -7.60 -7.71 10.33
N ILE A 147 -6.60 -8.20 9.60
CA ILE A 147 -5.35 -7.48 9.35
C ILE A 147 -5.35 -6.99 7.92
N ALA A 148 -5.06 -5.70 7.75
CA ALA A 148 -4.83 -5.09 6.45
C ALA A 148 -3.33 -5.14 6.12
N HIS A 149 -3.00 -5.67 4.95
CA HIS A 149 -1.66 -5.67 4.38
C HIS A 149 -1.63 -4.76 3.17
N ALA A 150 -0.57 -3.96 3.07
CA ALA A 150 -0.34 -3.13 1.90
C ALA A 150 1.12 -3.19 1.46
N ALA A 151 1.31 -3.02 0.16
CA ALA A 151 2.60 -2.66 -0.41
C ALA A 151 2.42 -1.37 -1.22
N ALA A 152 3.40 -0.48 -1.15
CA ALA A 152 3.46 0.75 -1.92
C ALA A 152 4.84 0.85 -2.55
N LEU A 153 4.90 0.81 -3.88
CA LEU A 153 6.14 0.70 -4.64
C LEU A 153 6.32 1.91 -5.57
N PRO A 154 7.52 2.49 -5.63
CA PRO A 154 7.74 3.70 -6.42
C PRO A 154 7.76 3.39 -7.92
N LEU A 155 7.21 4.32 -8.70
CA LEU A 155 7.31 4.37 -10.15
C LEU A 155 7.75 5.78 -10.58
N THR A 156 8.43 5.86 -11.71
CA THR A 156 8.80 7.14 -12.35
C THR A 156 8.19 7.30 -13.75
N ASN A 157 8.11 8.53 -14.25
CA ASN A 157 7.80 8.90 -15.63
C ASN A 157 9.09 9.28 -16.39
N GLU A 158 10.15 8.46 -16.26
CA GLU A 158 11.49 8.65 -16.88
C GLU A 158 12.41 9.67 -16.17
N GLY A 159 12.33 9.76 -14.84
CA GLY A 159 13.18 10.61 -14.01
C GLY A 159 13.79 9.90 -12.82
N THR A 160 14.29 10.70 -11.87
CA THR A 160 14.85 10.23 -10.59
C THR A 160 13.84 10.29 -9.45
N ASP A 161 12.75 11.03 -9.63
CA ASP A 161 11.72 11.23 -8.63
C ASP A 161 10.62 10.16 -8.72
N VAL A 162 9.97 9.88 -7.59
CA VAL A 162 8.75 9.08 -7.55
C VAL A 162 7.58 9.90 -8.10
N ASP A 163 7.16 9.63 -9.34
CA ASP A 163 6.03 10.31 -9.97
C ASP A 163 4.70 9.63 -9.66
N GLN A 164 4.74 8.30 -9.47
CA GLN A 164 3.58 7.50 -9.14
C GLN A 164 3.94 6.42 -8.12
N ILE A 165 2.94 5.96 -7.39
CA ILE A 165 3.07 4.85 -6.45
C ILE A 165 2.12 3.75 -6.90
N PHE A 166 2.68 2.55 -7.08
CA PHE A 166 1.96 1.34 -7.44
C PHE A 166 1.77 0.51 -6.19
N ALA A 167 0.51 0.34 -5.78
CA ALA A 167 0.19 -0.24 -4.50
C ALA A 167 -0.84 -1.36 -4.61
N VAL A 168 -0.80 -2.27 -3.64
CA VAL A 168 -1.86 -3.25 -3.38
C VAL A 168 -2.32 -3.10 -1.94
N ILE A 169 -3.61 -3.29 -1.69
CA ILE A 169 -4.18 -3.42 -0.35
C ILE A 169 -5.08 -4.63 -0.28
N THR A 170 -4.91 -5.44 0.75
CA THR A 170 -5.70 -6.65 0.98
C THR A 170 -5.95 -6.82 2.46
N THR A 171 -7.00 -7.57 2.81
CA THR A 171 -7.32 -7.92 4.19
C THR A 171 -7.33 -9.42 4.34
N GLU A 172 -6.78 -9.92 5.45
CA GLU A 172 -6.92 -11.31 5.86
C GLU A 172 -7.67 -11.43 7.19
N LEU A 173 -8.39 -12.54 7.35
CA LEU A 173 -8.98 -12.95 8.61
C LEU A 173 -7.91 -13.65 9.45
N VAL A 174 -7.80 -13.27 10.70
CA VAL A 174 -6.99 -13.93 11.71
C VAL A 174 -7.94 -14.75 12.57
N ASP A 175 -7.75 -16.06 12.58
CA ASP A 175 -8.53 -16.95 13.44
C ASP A 175 -8.28 -16.61 14.90
N VAL A 176 -9.36 -16.28 15.61
CA VAL A 176 -9.37 -16.11 17.06
C VAL A 176 -9.40 -17.51 17.64
N THR A 177 -8.27 -17.96 18.18
CA THR A 177 -8.24 -19.20 18.96
C THR A 177 -8.67 -18.92 20.40
#